data_AF-A0A1Q3RNA3-F1
#
_entry.id   AF-A0A1Q3RNA3-F1
#
_cell.length_a   1.000
_cell.length_b   1.000
_cell.length_c   1.000
_cell.angle_alpha   90.00
_cell.angle_beta   90.00
_cell.angle_gamma   90.00
#
_symmetry.space_group_name_H-M   'P 1'
#
loop_
_entity.id
_entity.type
_entity.pdbx_description
1 polymer ?
#
loop_
_entity_poly.entity_id
_entity_poly.type
_entity_poly.pdbx_seq_one_letter_code
_entity_poly.pdbx_strand_id
1 'polypeptide(L)'
;MNININIEEAVINYLQKKKNDSFAVNITTSGGGCCPTFEIAEIELGKPKDINTYDIYQSNGITIFMSKKAIIISTLAFSLQKNIFTNSIIVSGLSLKRR
;
A
#
# COMPACT_ATOMS: atom_id res chain seq x y z
N MET A 1 8.50 -17.66 1.05
CA MET A 1 7.15 -17.43 0.48
C MET A 1 7.31 -16.55 -0.72
N ASN A 2 6.88 -17.00 -1.90
CA ASN A 2 6.79 -16.11 -3.07
C ASN A 2 5.50 -15.32 -2.90
N ILE A 3 5.64 -14.02 -2.68
CA ILE A 3 4.52 -13.09 -2.60
C ILE A 3 4.17 -12.70 -4.03
N ASN A 4 2.89 -12.85 -4.40
CA ASN A 4 2.41 -12.39 -5.69
C ASN A 4 2.00 -10.92 -5.58
N ILE A 5 2.60 -10.08 -6.43
CA ILE A 5 2.36 -8.64 -6.48
C ILE A 5 1.86 -8.29 -7.88
N ASN A 6 0.70 -7.66 -7.94
CA ASN A 6 0.10 -7.14 -9.16
C ASN A 6 -0.02 -5.62 -9.05
N ILE A 7 0.69 -4.89 -9.91
CA ILE A 7 0.60 -3.43 -10.00
C ILE A 7 -0.05 -3.10 -11.33
N GLU A 8 -1.24 -2.51 -11.30
CA GLU A 8 -1.90 -2.06 -12.52
C GLU A 8 -1.08 -0.98 -13.23
N GLU A 9 -1.12 -1.00 -14.56
CA GLU A 9 -0.42 -0.03 -15.40
C GLU A 9 -0.79 1.43 -15.07
N ALA A 10 -2.04 1.66 -14.64
CA ALA A 10 -2.49 2.98 -14.20
C ALA A 10 -1.70 3.51 -13.00
N VAL A 11 -1.30 2.63 -12.06
CA VAL A 11 -0.46 2.99 -10.90
C VAL A 11 0.96 3.30 -11.36
N ILE A 12 1.52 2.48 -12.25
CA ILE A 12 2.85 2.70 -12.84
C ILE A 12 2.90 4.08 -13.52
N ASN A 13 1.93 4.35 -14.40
CA ASN A 13 1.81 5.62 -15.11
C ASN A 13 1.61 6.81 -14.16
N TYR A 14 0.88 6.61 -13.06
CA TYR A 14 0.69 7.65 -12.04
C TYR A 14 2.01 7.97 -11.31
N LEU A 15 2.76 6.96 -10.89
CA LEU A 15 4.06 7.12 -10.23
C LEU A 15 5.09 7.79 -11.15
N GLN A 16 5.17 7.37 -12.42
CA GLN A 16 6.02 8.00 -13.43
C GLN A 16 5.69 9.49 -13.61
N LYS A 17 4.41 9.86 -13.73
CA LYS A 17 3.98 11.27 -13.79
C LYS A 17 4.38 12.06 -12.55
N LYS A 18 4.39 11.42 -11.39
CA LYS A 18 4.83 11.99 -10.11
C LYS A 18 6.34 11.92 -9.91
N LYS A 19 7.12 11.41 -10.89
CA LYS A 19 8.57 11.19 -10.79
C LYS A 19 8.97 10.40 -9.53
N ASN A 20 8.14 9.44 -9.14
CA ASN A 20 8.42 8.53 -8.04
C ASN A 20 8.52 7.10 -8.57
N ASP A 21 9.42 6.33 -7.98
CA ASP A 21 9.65 4.90 -8.25
C ASP A 21 9.36 4.04 -7.02
N SER A 22 8.76 4.64 -5.99
CA SER A 22 8.53 4.00 -4.71
C SER A 22 7.31 4.55 -4.01
N PHE A 23 6.76 3.74 -3.11
CA PHE A 23 5.72 4.15 -2.16
C PHE A 23 5.72 3.25 -0.93
N ALA A 24 5.25 3.79 0.18
CA ALA A 24 5.01 3.08 1.42
C ALA A 24 3.53 2.73 1.59
N VAL A 25 3.29 1.53 2.11
CA VAL A 25 1.98 1.00 2.46
C VAL A 25 1.89 0.92 3.97
N ASN A 26 1.06 1.77 4.55
CA ASN A 26 0.73 1.76 5.96
C ASN A 26 -0.64 1.13 6.15
N ILE A 27 -0.84 0.47 7.29
CA ILE A 27 -2.15 -0.03 7.68
C ILE A 27 -2.49 0.50 9.07
N THR A 28 -3.65 1.09 9.18
CA THR A 28 -4.20 1.66 10.40
C THR A 28 -5.59 1.06 10.63
N THR A 29 -6.09 1.21 11.84
CA THR A 29 -7.49 0.90 12.16
C THR A 29 -8.20 2.20 12.43
N SER A 30 -9.34 2.38 11.78
CA SER A 30 -10.25 3.49 12.07
C SER A 30 -11.54 2.95 12.67
N GLY A 31 -12.13 3.72 13.58
CA GLY A 31 -13.30 3.31 14.35
C GLY A 31 -12.96 2.60 15.66
N GLY A 32 -13.73 2.89 16.70
CA GLY A 32 -13.62 2.29 18.03
C GLY A 32 -14.76 2.79 18.94
N GLY A 33 -15.23 1.92 19.84
CA GLY A 33 -16.40 2.17 20.69
C GLY A 33 -17.64 1.39 20.21
N CYS A 34 -18.77 2.08 20.01
CA CYS A 34 -20.05 1.48 19.57
C CYS A 34 -20.13 1.24 18.04
N CYS A 35 -19.14 1.71 17.28
CA CYS A 35 -19.06 1.54 15.83
C CYS A 35 -18.03 0.46 15.45
N PRO A 36 -18.28 -0.28 14.35
CA PRO A 36 -17.33 -1.27 13.85
C PRO A 36 -15.96 -0.65 13.52
N THR A 37 -14.91 -1.35 13.91
CA THR A 37 -13.53 -1.02 13.55
C THR A 37 -13.24 -1.56 12.15
N PHE A 38 -12.66 -0.71 11.29
CA PHE A 38 -12.26 -1.06 9.94
C PHE A 38 -10.76 -0.87 9.75
N GLU A 39 -10.15 -1.74 8.96
CA GLU A 39 -8.75 -1.61 8.55
C GLU A 39 -8.67 -0.66 7.35
N ILE A 40 -7.77 0.32 7.43
CA ILE A 40 -7.52 1.30 6.37
C ILE A 40 -6.07 1.13 5.93
N ALA A 41 -5.87 0.95 4.63
CA ALA A 41 -4.55 1.02 4.03
C ALA A 41 -4.31 2.44 3.49
N GLU A 42 -3.17 3.02 3.86
CA GLU A 42 -2.73 4.35 3.46
C GLU A 42 -1.47 4.21 2.59
N ILE A 43 -1.46 4.91 1.45
CA ILE A 43 -0.32 4.93 0.53
C ILE A 43 0.38 6.29 0.61
N GLU A 44 1.66 6.27 0.95
CA GLU A 44 2.54 7.45 0.92
C GLU A 44 3.53 7.31 -0.23
N LEU A 45 3.63 8.32 -1.11
CA LEU A 45 4.56 8.26 -2.23
C LEU A 45 6.01 8.51 -1.77
N GLY A 46 6.93 7.77 -2.35
CA GLY A 46 8.35 7.86 -2.08
C GLY A 46 8.83 6.93 -0.97
N LYS A 47 10.10 7.11 -0.58
CA LYS A 47 10.75 6.35 0.47
C LYS A 47 10.37 6.89 1.85
N PRO A 48 9.88 6.04 2.79
CA PRO A 48 9.57 6.49 4.14
C PRO A 48 10.84 6.87 4.91
N LYS A 49 10.69 7.75 5.93
CA LYS A 49 11.82 8.23 6.74
C LYS A 49 12.49 7.12 7.55
N ASP A 50 11.70 6.20 8.12
CA ASP A 50 12.21 5.07 8.91
C ASP A 50 11.89 3.73 8.23
N ILE A 51 12.82 3.29 7.38
CA ILE A 51 12.70 2.03 6.64
C ILE A 51 12.70 0.78 7.53
N ASN A 52 13.17 0.86 8.79
CA ASN A 52 13.31 -0.32 9.63
C ASN A 52 11.96 -0.93 10.06
N THR A 53 10.90 -0.12 9.99
CA THR A 53 9.53 -0.54 10.29
C THR A 53 8.79 -1.15 9.10
N TYR A 54 9.49 -1.31 7.96
CA TYR A 54 8.94 -1.82 6.71
C TYR A 54 9.67 -3.08 6.24
N ASP A 55 8.92 -3.97 5.60
CA ASP A 55 9.44 -4.99 4.70
C ASP A 55 9.50 -4.41 3.28
N ILE A 56 10.53 -4.75 2.52
CA ILE A 56 10.79 -4.15 1.20
C ILE A 56 10.52 -5.19 0.12
N TYR A 57 9.68 -4.79 -0.84
CA TYR A 57 9.38 -5.58 -2.04
C TYR A 57 9.73 -4.79 -3.31
N GLN A 58 10.03 -5.49 -4.38
CA GLN A 58 10.26 -4.90 -5.69
C GLN A 58 9.40 -5.59 -6.75
N SER A 59 8.70 -4.81 -7.56
CA SER A 59 7.93 -5.31 -8.69
C SER A 59 7.84 -4.23 -9.77
N ASN A 60 8.00 -4.60 -11.04
CA ASN A 60 7.87 -3.68 -12.17
C ASN A 60 8.77 -2.43 -12.08
N GLY A 61 9.95 -2.55 -11.46
CA GLY A 61 10.86 -1.41 -11.23
C GLY A 61 10.41 -0.44 -10.12
N ILE A 62 9.37 -0.78 -9.36
CA ILE A 62 8.85 0.01 -8.25
C ILE A 62 9.25 -0.65 -6.92
N THR A 63 9.72 0.17 -5.97
CA THR A 63 10.01 -0.27 -4.61
C THR A 63 8.81 -0.04 -3.69
N ILE A 64 8.31 -1.11 -3.08
CA ILE A 64 7.17 -1.07 -2.17
C ILE A 64 7.68 -1.26 -0.73
N PHE A 65 7.45 -0.27 0.12
CA PHE A 65 7.74 -0.35 1.55
C PHE A 65 6.47 -0.76 2.28
N MET A 66 6.33 -2.03 2.68
CA MET A 66 5.14 -2.54 3.38
C MET A 66 5.34 -2.46 4.89
N SER A 67 4.44 -1.83 5.63
CA SER A 67 4.58 -1.77 7.09
C SER A 67 4.62 -3.19 7.67
N LYS A 68 5.55 -3.45 8.60
CA LYS A 68 5.64 -4.74 9.32
C LYS A 68 4.40 -5.06 10.18
N LYS A 69 3.50 -4.09 10.33
CA LYS A 69 2.17 -4.26 10.94
C LYS A 69 1.15 -4.90 9.99
N ALA A 70 1.41 -4.92 8.69
CA ALA A 70 0.54 -5.54 7.71
C ALA A 70 0.93 -7.01 7.50
N ILE A 71 -0.07 -7.86 7.28
CA ILE A 71 0.09 -9.23 6.78
C ILE A 71 -0.49 -9.28 5.38
N ILE A 72 0.21 -9.99 4.50
CA ILE A 72 -0.25 -10.32 3.17
C ILE A 72 -1.12 -11.58 3.28
N ILE A 73 -2.43 -11.42 3.05
CA ILE A 73 -3.41 -12.51 3.17
C ILE A 73 -3.73 -13.16 1.82
N SER A 74 -3.41 -12.49 0.71
CA SER A 74 -3.57 -12.98 -0.66
C SER A 74 -2.65 -12.21 -1.62
N THR A 75 -2.92 -12.24 -2.93
CA THR A 75 -2.17 -11.43 -3.91
C THR A 75 -2.28 -9.94 -3.57
N LEU A 76 -1.14 -9.26 -3.48
CA LEU A 76 -1.09 -7.81 -3.34
C LEU A 76 -1.43 -7.15 -4.65
N ALA A 77 -2.64 -6.61 -4.77
CA ALA A 77 -3.07 -5.90 -5.95
C ALA A 77 -3.18 -4.40 -5.68
N PHE A 78 -2.48 -3.61 -6.50
CA PHE A 78 -2.45 -2.15 -6.46
C PHE A 78 -3.16 -1.59 -7.67
N SER A 79 -4.17 -0.75 -7.44
CA SER A 79 -4.95 -0.08 -8.49
C SER A 79 -5.06 1.41 -8.22
N LEU A 80 -5.38 2.18 -9.26
CA LEU A 80 -5.52 3.63 -9.16
C LEU A 80 -7.00 3.99 -9.04
N GLN A 81 -7.39 4.47 -7.86
CA GLN A 81 -8.72 5.05 -7.66
C GLN A 81 -8.70 6.52 -8.07
N LYS A 82 -9.52 6.87 -9.06
CA LYS A 82 -9.74 8.24 -9.50
C LYS A 82 -10.89 8.84 -8.71
N ASN A 83 -10.61 9.80 -7.85
CA ASN A 83 -11.63 10.65 -7.23
C ASN A 83 -11.73 11.96 -8.01
N ILE A 84 -12.85 12.66 -7.85
CA ILE A 84 -13.16 13.91 -8.57
C ILE A 84 -12.05 14.97 -8.41
N PHE A 85 -11.31 14.96 -7.28
CA PHE A 85 -10.27 15.95 -6.97
C PHE A 85 -8.86 15.37 -6.84
N THR A 86 -8.72 14.05 -6.61
CA THR A 86 -7.41 13.42 -6.36
C THR A 86 -7.37 12.00 -6.91
N ASN A 87 -6.18 11.54 -7.31
CA ASN A 87 -5.95 10.13 -7.57
C ASN A 87 -5.25 9.52 -6.36
N SER A 88 -5.72 8.36 -5.92
CA SER A 88 -5.13 7.61 -4.81
C SER A 88 -4.82 6.20 -5.27
N ILE A 89 -3.66 5.69 -4.86
CA ILE A 89 -3.37 4.27 -5.03
C ILE A 89 -4.13 3.55 -3.92
N ILE A 90 -4.87 2.50 -4.28
CA ILE A 90 -5.50 1.60 -3.33
C ILE A 90 -4.81 0.24 -3.39
N VAL A 91 -4.82 -0.47 -2.27
CA VAL A 91 -4.20 -1.79 -2.15
C VAL A 91 -5.20 -2.78 -1.57
N SER A 92 -5.16 -4.00 -2.08
CA SER A 92 -5.93 -5.13 -1.60
C SER A 92 -5.02 -6.34 -1.34
N GLY A 93 -5.54 -7.35 -0.63
CA GLY A 93 -4.76 -8.53 -0.22
C GLY A 93 -3.90 -8.32 1.03
N LEU A 94 -4.20 -7.28 1.81
CA LEU A 94 -3.57 -6.97 3.08
C LEU A 94 -4.58 -7.02 4.22
N SER A 95 -4.10 -7.34 5.42
CA SER A 95 -4.84 -7.17 6.67
C SER A 95 -3.88 -6.79 7.80
N LEU A 96 -4.40 -6.24 8.90
CA LEU A 96 -3.59 -5.91 10.06
C LEU A 96 -3.10 -7.20 10.74
N LYS A 97 -1.84 -7.20 11.15
CA LYS A 97 -1.29 -8.23 12.03
C LYS A 97 -1.99 -8.17 13.37
N ARG A 98 -2.99 -9.04 13.55
CA ARG A 98 -3.61 -9.27 14.86
C ARG A 98 -2.54 -9.81 15.82
N ARG A 99 -2.46 -9.19 16.99
CA ARG A 99 -1.58 -9.61 18.09
C ARG A 99 -2.00 -10.96 18.63
#